data_AF-A0A839FDX8-F1
#
_entry.id   AF-A0A839FDX8-F1
#
_cell.length_a   1.000
_cell.length_b   1.000
_cell.length_c   1.000
_cell.angle_alpha   90.00
_cell.angle_beta   90.00
_cell.angle_gamma   90.00
#
_symmetry.space_group_name_H-M   'P 1'
#
loop_
_entity.id
_entity.type
_entity.pdbx_description
1 polymer ?
#
loop_
_entity_poly.entity_id
_entity_poly.type
_entity_poly.pdbx_seq_one_letter_code
_entity_poly.pdbx_strand_id
1 'polypeptide(L)' 'MNADDTITCPRCRQGLVIPVKVKRTGEVIYLCEECEAVWFSPDTIDYATFNYFNLYMERLGLPDSWAELERIQR' A
#
# COMPACT_ATOMS: atom_id res chain seq x y z
N MET A 1 -15.44 9.23 -11.18
CA MET A 1 -14.30 8.32 -10.92
C MET A 1 -14.91 6.96 -10.65
N ASN A 2 -14.73 6.03 -11.59
CA ASN A 2 -15.42 4.75 -11.58
C ASN A 2 -14.76 3.80 -10.57
N ALA A 3 -15.54 2.89 -10.00
CA ALA A 3 -15.17 2.08 -8.85
C ALA A 3 -14.21 0.91 -9.17
N ASP A 4 -13.49 0.94 -10.29
CA ASP A 4 -12.70 -0.19 -10.80
C ASP A 4 -11.31 0.21 -11.33
N ASP A 5 -10.81 1.38 -10.92
CA ASP A 5 -9.47 1.85 -11.28
C ASP A 5 -8.42 1.01 -10.54
N THR A 6 -8.11 -0.13 -11.13
CA THR A 6 -7.02 -1.00 -10.70
C THR A 6 -5.70 -0.38 -11.13
N ILE A 7 -4.92 0.14 -10.17
CA ILE A 7 -3.64 0.79 -10.46
C ILE A 7 -2.53 -0.26 -10.53
N THR A 8 -1.96 -0.47 -11.72
CA THR A 8 -0.75 -1.28 -11.87
C THR A 8 0.41 -0.61 -11.14
N CYS A 9 1.16 -1.37 -10.35
CA CYS A 9 2.29 -0.86 -9.59
C CYS A 9 3.37 -0.29 -10.53
N PRO A 10 3.70 1.01 -10.43
CA PRO A 10 4.69 1.63 -11.30
C PRO A 10 6.12 1.13 -11.02
N ARG A 11 6.37 0.60 -9.82
CA ARG A 11 7.70 0.07 -9.42
C ARG A 11 8.02 -1.27 -10.08
N CYS A 12 7.19 -2.29 -9.86
CA CYS A 12 7.47 -3.65 -10.32
C CYS A 12 6.80 -4.01 -11.65
N ARG A 13 5.76 -3.26 -12.05
CA ARG A 13 4.94 -3.51 -13.25
C ARG A 13 4.35 -4.93 -13.32
N GLN A 14 4.19 -5.60 -12.19
CA GLN A 14 3.68 -6.97 -12.09
C GLN A 14 2.45 -7.06 -11.18
N GLY A 15 2.46 -6.34 -10.06
CA GLY A 15 1.36 -6.34 -9.09
C GLY A 15 0.43 -5.13 -9.21
N LEU A 16 -0.67 -5.22 -8.46
CA LEU A 16 -1.65 -4.14 -8.31
C LEU A 16 -1.41 -3.38 -7.01
N VAL A 17 -1.70 -2.09 -7.02
CA VAL A 17 -1.71 -1.24 -5.82
C VAL A 17 -3.11 -1.26 -5.24
N ILE A 18 -3.22 -1.75 -4.00
CA ILE A 18 -4.49 -1.95 -3.30
C ILE A 18 -4.56 -1.04 -2.06
N PRO A 19 -5.74 -0.47 -1.76
CA PRO A 19 -5.93 0.24 -0.51
C PRO A 19 -6.02 -0.74 0.66
N VAL A 20 -5.20 -0.52 1.67
CA VAL A 20 -5.18 -1.31 2.91
C VAL A 20 -5.18 -0.36 4.11
N LYS A 21 -5.85 -0.75 5.18
CA LYS A 21 -5.87 -0.06 6.45
C LYS A 21 -4.92 -0.75 7.41
N VAL A 22 -4.00 -0.02 8.01
CA VAL A 22 -3.18 -0.53 9.13
C VAL A 22 -4.09 -0.66 10.34
N LYS A 23 -4.30 -1.88 10.86
CA LYS A 23 -5.27 -2.14 11.93
C LYS A 23 -5.01 -1.33 13.19
N ARG A 24 -3.74 -1.13 13.54
CA ARG A 24 -3.33 -0.43 14.77
C ARG A 24 -3.54 1.07 14.70
N THR A 25 -3.17 1.72 13.60
CA THR A 25 -3.22 3.18 13.47
C THR A 25 -4.52 3.67 12.82
N GLY A 26 -5.21 2.79 12.09
CA GLY A 26 -6.37 3.15 11.27
C GLY A 26 -6.00 3.89 9.98
N GLU A 27 -4.70 4.10 9.72
CA GLU A 27 -4.23 4.79 8.52
C GLU A 27 -4.44 3.94 7.28
N VAL A 28 -4.88 4.60 6.21
CA VAL A 28 -5.03 3.98 4.89
C VAL A 28 -3.77 4.24 4.09
N ILE A 29 -3.18 3.17 3.58
CA ILE A 29 -2.04 3.19 2.68
C ILE A 29 -2.39 2.44 1.39
N TYR A 30 -1.61 2.69 0.36
CA TYR A 30 -1.73 2.07 -0.95
C TYR A 30 -0.54 1.13 -1.12
N LEU A 31 -0.78 -0.17 -1.08
CA LEU A 31 0.26 -1.20 -1.02
C LEU A 31 0.25 -2.02 -2.31
N CYS A 32 1.43 -2.24 -2.91
CA CYS A 32 1.56 -3.20 -4.00
C CYS A 32 1.53 -4.63 -3.45
N GLU A 33 0.65 -5.49 -4.00
CA GLU A 33 0.52 -6.89 -3.54
C GLU A 33 1.66 -7.83 -3.94
N GLU A 34 2.56 -7.39 -4.83
CA GLU A 34 3.70 -8.21 -5.30
C GLU A 34 5.05 -7.76 -4.73
N CYS A 35 5.31 -6.45 -4.67
CA CYS A 35 6.63 -5.93 -4.29
C CYS A 35 6.65 -5.09 -3.01
N GLU A 36 5.50 -5.01 -2.33
CA GLU A 36 5.34 -4.34 -1.03
C GLU A 36 5.77 -2.87 -1.03
N ALA A 37 5.68 -2.22 -2.20
CA ALA A 37 5.82 -0.77 -2.34
C ALA A 37 4.59 -0.06 -1.75
N VAL A 38 4.81 1.04 -1.04
CA VAL A 38 3.78 1.79 -0.32
C VAL A 38 3.71 3.24 -0.77
N TRP A 39 2.49 3.74 -0.92
CA TRP A 39 2.16 5.16 -1.07
C TRP A 39 1.12 5.56 -0.02
N PHE A 40 1.09 6.85 0.32
CA PHE A 40 0.20 7.39 1.36
C PHE A 40 -1.00 8.16 0.77
N SER A 41 -1.04 8.34 -0.55
CA SER A 41 -2.13 8.98 -1.27
C SER A 41 -2.24 8.36 -2.68
N PRO A 42 -3.46 8.17 -3.21
CA PRO A 42 -3.64 7.62 -4.55
C PRO A 42 -3.09 8.56 -5.62
N ASP A 43 -3.11 9.88 -5.37
CA ASP A 43 -2.63 10.91 -6.30
C ASP A 43 -1.09 10.92 -6.42
N THR A 44 -0.40 10.20 -5.53
CA THR A 44 1.06 10.16 -5.47
C THR A 44 1.65 8.85 -5.94
N ILE A 45 0.84 7.92 -6.50
CA ILE A 45 1.33 6.62 -6.95
C ILE A 45 2.18 6.78 -8.21
N ASP A 46 3.51 6.73 -8.02
CA ASP A 46 4.52 6.84 -9.07
C ASP A 46 5.78 6.04 -8.70
N TYR A 47 6.65 5.79 -9.68
CA TYR A 47 7.96 5.13 -9.49
C TYR A 47 8.88 5.93 -8.56
N ALA A 48 8.80 7.27 -8.54
CA ALA A 48 9.72 8.11 -7.77
C ALA A 48 9.31 8.33 -6.30
N THR A 49 8.09 7.94 -5.93
CA THR A 49 7.44 8.35 -4.66
C THR A 49 7.15 7.20 -3.71
N PHE A 50 7.51 5.97 -4.07
CA PHE A 50 7.21 4.80 -3.24
C PHE A 50 8.08 4.74 -1.98
N ASN A 51 7.54 4.08 -0.95
CA ASN A 51 8.24 3.68 0.25
C ASN A 51 8.26 2.16 0.35
N TYR A 52 9.07 1.61 1.26
CA TYR A 52 9.09 0.18 1.53
C TYR A 52 8.17 -0.14 2.71
N PHE A 53 7.30 -1.15 2.57
CA PHE A 53 6.35 -1.55 3.61
C PHE A 53 7.05 -1.89 4.93
N ASN A 54 8.14 -2.66 4.89
CA ASN A 54 8.89 -3.03 6.09
C ASN A 54 9.40 -1.80 6.87
N LEU A 55 10.00 -0.81 6.19
CA LEU A 55 10.49 0.42 6.82
C LEU A 55 9.35 1.28 7.38
N TYR A 56 8.20 1.28 6.71
CA TYR A 56 7.02 1.98 7.19
C TYR A 56 6.48 1.32 8.48
N MET A 57 6.33 0.00 8.51
CA MET A 57 5.86 -0.74 9.67
C MET A 57 6.84 -0.67 10.85
N GLU A 58 8.15 -0.73 10.58
CA GLU A 58 9.20 -0.57 11.59
C GLU A 58 9.09 0.80 12.29
N ARG A 59 8.85 1.88 11.53
CA ARG A 59 8.62 3.23 12.09
C ARG A 59 7.38 3.32 12.96
N LEU A 60 6.39 2.48 12.73
CA LEU A 60 5.20 2.34 13.57
C LEU A 60 5.41 1.41 14.78
N GLY A 61 6.59 0.78 14.89
CA GLY A 61 6.85 -0.25 15.91
C GLY A 61 6.01 -1.51 15.70
N LEU A 62 5.69 -1.84 14.45
CA LEU A 62 4.83 -2.96 14.07
C LEU A 62 5.62 -4.05 13.32
N PRO A 63 5.19 -5.32 13.40
CA PRO A 63 5.67 -6.36 12.49
C PRO A 63 5.34 -6.01 11.03
N ASP A 64 6.25 -6.31 10.12
CA ASP A 64 6.06 -6.21 8.66
C ASP A 64 5.20 -7.36 8.12
N SER A 65 4.03 -7.57 8.74
CA SER A 65 3.12 -8.65 8.39
C SER A 65 1.82 -8.13 7.80
N TRP A 66 1.35 -8.80 6.75
CA TRP A 66 0.01 -8.62 6.19
C TRP A 66 -1.11 -8.88 7.21
N ALA A 67 -0.83 -9.62 8.30
CA ALA A 67 -1.76 -9.80 9.40
C ALA A 67 -2.11 -8.48 10.12
N GLU A 68 -1.25 -7.47 10.05
CA GLU A 68 -1.50 -6.13 10.61
C GLU A 68 -2.38 -5.26 9.68
N LEU A 69 -2.73 -5.75 8.50
CA LEU A 69 -3.47 -5.02 7.48
C LEU A 69 -4.90 -5.55 7.32
N GLU A 70 -5.79 -4.65 6.94
CA GLU A 70 -7.15 -4.94 6.52
C GLU A 70 -7.35 -4.39 5.11
N ARG A 71 -7.61 -5.26 4.13
CA ARG A 71 -7.87 -4.84 2.74
C ARG A 71 -9.20 -4.12 2.68
N ILE A 72 -9.20 -2.92 2.12
CA ILE A 72 -10.42 -2.15 1.91
C ILE A 72 -11.03 -2.65 0.59
N GLN A 73 -11.96 -3.60 0.68
CA GLN A 73 -12.81 -3.98 -0.44
C GLN A 73 -14.07 -3.12 -0.38
N ARG A 74 -14.42 -2.47 -1.50
CA ARG A 74 -15.75 -1.85 -1.67
C ARG A 74 -16.73 -2.89 -2.15
#